data_AF-A0A3N5I4T8-F1
#
_entry.id   AF-A0A3N5I4T8-F1
#
_cell.length_a   1.000
_cell.length_b   1.000
_cell.length_c   1.000
_cell.angle_alpha   90.00
_cell.angle_beta   90.00
_cell.angle_gamma   90.00
#
_symmetry.space_group_name_H-M   'P 1'
#
loop_
_entity.id
_entity.type
_entity.pdbx_description
1 polymer ?
#
loop_
_entity_poly.entity_id
_entity_poly.type
_entity_poly.pdbx_seq_one_letter_code
_entity_poly.pdbx_strand_id
1 'polypeptide(L)'
;MGDLRIERLHVRVENGAGYEHRLEPVTRLAATLLAERLAVRLTTGPAVRPGSASLVAAPVRVSLARMSDAAAAHRIASAWLAALTPGPGSERPP
;
A
#
# COMPACT_ATOMS: atom_id res chain seq x y z
N MET A 1 18.02 -12.81 5.77
CA MET A 1 16.99 -11.78 5.98
C MET A 1 16.67 -11.19 4.62
N GLY A 2 15.43 -11.28 4.17
CA GLY A 2 15.08 -10.90 2.81
C GLY A 2 14.98 -9.39 2.64
N ASP A 3 15.64 -8.84 1.62
CA ASP A 3 15.52 -7.43 1.27
C ASP A 3 14.19 -7.22 0.51
N LEU A 4 13.27 -6.45 1.09
CA LEU A 4 12.01 -6.07 0.44
C LEU A 4 12.25 -4.81 -0.39
N ARG A 5 12.39 -4.98 -1.71
CA ARG A 5 12.52 -3.86 -2.63
C ARG A 5 11.17 -3.51 -3.26
N ILE A 6 10.62 -2.35 -2.90
CA ILE A 6 9.41 -1.80 -3.52
C ILE A 6 9.81 -0.94 -4.72
N GLU A 7 9.54 -1.41 -5.94
CA GLU A 7 9.91 -0.67 -7.15
C GLU A 7 8.90 0.41 -7.55
N ARG A 8 7.60 0.14 -7.38
CA ARG A 8 6.54 1.08 -7.74
C ARG A 8 5.27 0.85 -6.93
N LEU A 9 4.64 1.94 -6.50
CA LEU A 9 3.33 1.94 -5.86
C LEU A 9 2.39 2.81 -6.68
N HIS A 10 1.25 2.26 -7.09
CA HIS A 10 0.24 3.00 -7.85
C HIS A 10 -0.91 3.44 -6.94
N VAL A 11 -1.33 4.70 -7.07
CA VAL A 11 -2.52 5.26 -6.41
C VAL A 11 -3.37 5.95 -7.47
N ARG A 12 -4.67 5.68 -7.49
CA ARG A 12 -5.63 6.39 -8.34
C ARG A 12 -6.50 7.28 -7.46
N VAL A 13 -6.32 8.59 -7.55
CA VAL A 13 -7.14 9.54 -6.81
C VAL A 13 -8.35 9.93 -7.65
N GLU A 14 -9.54 9.77 -7.08
CA GLU A 14 -10.78 10.21 -7.70
C GLU A 14 -11.17 11.57 -7.11
N ASN A 15 -11.66 12.49 -7.95
CA ASN A 15 -12.06 13.84 -7.53
C ASN A 15 -10.95 14.61 -6.80
N GLY A 16 -9.70 14.46 -7.27
CA GLY A 16 -8.53 15.14 -6.71
C GLY A 16 -8.34 16.59 -7.17
N ALA A 17 -9.14 17.05 -8.13
CA ALA A 17 -9.06 18.41 -8.66
C ALA A 17 -9.29 19.45 -7.55
N GLY A 18 -8.33 20.35 -7.36
CA GLY A 18 -8.32 21.35 -6.27
C GLY A 18 -7.72 20.85 -4.95
N TYR A 19 -7.33 19.58 -4.86
CA TYR A 19 -6.72 18.96 -3.68
C TYR A 19 -5.35 18.33 -3.98
N GLU A 20 -4.72 18.69 -5.10
CA GLU A 20 -3.45 18.13 -5.56
C GLU A 20 -2.33 18.37 -4.55
N HIS A 21 -2.35 19.52 -3.86
CA HIS A 21 -1.41 19.87 -2.78
C HIS A 21 -1.46 18.88 -1.60
N ARG A 22 -2.55 18.12 -1.44
CA ARG A 22 -2.71 17.10 -0.38
C ARG A 22 -2.17 15.73 -0.80
N LEU A 23 -1.89 15.52 -2.09
CA LEU A 23 -1.42 14.22 -2.58
C LEU A 23 -0.07 13.84 -1.98
N GLU A 24 0.89 14.75 -1.99
CA GLU A 24 2.22 14.50 -1.41
C GLU A 24 2.15 14.16 0.08
N PRO A 25 1.54 14.98 0.97
CA PRO A 25 1.49 14.67 2.39
C PRO A 25 0.72 13.38 2.69
N VAL A 26 -0.40 13.13 1.99
CA VAL A 26 -1.17 11.89 2.15
C VAL A 26 -0.35 10.66 1.73
N THR A 27 0.35 10.74 0.59
CA THR A 27 1.15 9.61 0.08
C THR A 27 2.36 9.34 0.95
N ARG A 28 3.04 10.40 1.44
CA ARG A 28 4.15 10.28 2.40
C ARG A 28 3.67 9.61 3.69
N LEU A 29 2.55 10.06 4.26
CA LEU A 29 1.99 9.46 5.47
C LEU A 29 1.57 8.00 5.23
N ALA A 30 0.99 7.68 4.08
CA ALA A 30 0.63 6.31 3.71
C ALA A 30 1.87 5.39 3.64
N ALA A 31 2.98 5.89 3.10
CA ALA A 31 4.23 5.14 3.01
C ALA A 31 4.82 4.87 4.40
N THR A 32 4.79 5.85 5.31
CA THR A 32 5.19 5.66 6.71
C THR A 32 4.34 4.59 7.40
N LEU A 33 3.01 4.69 7.29
CA LEU A 33 2.09 3.70 7.86
C LEU A 33 2.29 2.30 7.27
N LEU A 34 2.60 2.20 5.98
CA LEU A 34 2.94 0.93 5.34
C LEU A 34 4.21 0.32 5.95
N ALA A 35 5.27 1.12 6.11
CA ALA A 35 6.54 0.67 6.69
C ALA A 35 6.36 0.16 8.13
N GLU A 36 5.63 0.89 8.96
CA GLU A 36 5.31 0.47 10.33
C GLU A 36 4.56 -0.87 10.36
N ARG A 37 3.52 -1.01 9.52
CA ARG A 37 2.72 -2.24 9.45
C ARG A 37 3.53 -3.42 8.89
N LEU A 38 4.43 -3.16 7.94
CA LEU A 38 5.33 -4.17 7.40
C LEU A 38 6.34 -4.63 8.44
N ALA A 39 6.92 -3.71 9.21
CA ALA A 39 7.84 -4.05 10.29
C ALA A 39 7.16 -4.98 11.31
N VAL A 40 5.94 -4.64 11.75
CA VAL A 40 5.15 -5.50 12.65
C VAL A 40 4.86 -6.86 12.01
N ARG A 41 4.56 -6.91 10.71
CA ARG A 41 4.23 -8.16 10.03
C ARG A 41 5.44 -9.05 9.78
N LEU A 42 6.60 -8.47 9.50
CA LEU A 42 7.86 -9.21 9.34
C LEU A 42 8.37 -9.78 10.66
N THR A 43 8.04 -9.15 11.79
CA THR A 43 8.40 -9.66 13.12
C THR A 43 7.40 -10.70 13.65
N THR A 44 6.14 -10.67 13.20
CA THR A 44 5.06 -11.53 13.75
C THR A 44 4.51 -12.58 12.79
N GLY A 45 4.80 -12.48 11.49
CA GLY A 45 4.24 -13.34 10.44
C GLY A 45 5.24 -14.29 9.78
N PRO A 46 4.76 -15.22 8.92
CA PRO A 46 5.64 -16.09 8.14
C PRO A 46 6.53 -15.25 7.22
N ALA A 47 7.82 -15.62 7.14
CA ALA A 47 8.82 -14.90 6.36
C ALA A 47 8.34 -14.69 4.92
N VAL A 48 8.12 -13.43 4.55
CA VAL A 48 7.90 -13.03 3.16
C VAL A 48 9.15 -13.46 2.39
N ARG A 49 8.99 -14.35 1.39
CA ARG A 49 10.14 -14.85 0.63
C ARG A 49 10.87 -13.65 0.00
N PRO A 50 12.18 -13.50 0.24
CA PRO A 50 12.98 -12.53 -0.50
C PRO A 50 12.93 -12.87 -1.97
N GLY A 51 12.50 -11.91 -2.74
CA GLY A 51 12.43 -11.92 -4.19
C GLY A 51 11.87 -10.57 -4.59
N SER A 52 12.31 -10.03 -5.71
CA SER A 52 11.82 -8.77 -6.28
C SER A 52 10.32 -8.89 -6.58
N ALA A 53 9.49 -8.77 -5.55
CA ALA A 53 8.05 -8.83 -5.64
C ALA A 53 7.60 -7.47 -6.17
N SER A 54 7.41 -7.38 -7.48
CA SER A 54 6.74 -6.24 -8.07
C SER A 54 5.30 -6.21 -7.53
N LEU A 55 4.98 -5.17 -6.77
CA LEU A 55 3.65 -5.02 -6.20
C LEU A 55 2.75 -4.29 -7.18
N VAL A 56 1.83 -5.03 -7.78
CA VAL A 56 0.73 -4.45 -8.55
C VAL A 56 -0.51 -4.43 -7.67
N ALA A 57 -0.70 -3.35 -6.93
CA ALA A 57 -1.95 -3.11 -6.21
C ALA A 57 -3.03 -2.60 -7.16
N ALA A 58 -4.26 -3.06 -6.97
CA ALA A 58 -5.42 -2.46 -7.60
C ALA A 58 -5.52 -0.96 -7.20
N PRO A 59 -5.96 -0.07 -8.12
CA PRO A 59 -6.09 1.34 -7.83
C PRO A 59 -6.97 1.59 -6.60
N VAL A 60 -6.42 2.27 -5.59
CA VAL A 60 -7.14 2.60 -4.35
C VAL A 60 -7.97 3.85 -4.55
N ARG A 61 -9.30 3.73 -4.49
CA ARG A 61 -10.19 4.90 -4.51
C ARG A 61 -10.09 5.68 -3.21
N VAL A 62 -9.73 6.95 -3.33
CA VAL A 62 -9.69 7.95 -2.24
C VAL A 62 -10.34 9.23 -2.77
N SER A 63 -11.22 9.83 -1.95
CA SER A 63 -11.91 11.08 -2.23
C SER A 63 -11.40 12.16 -1.28
N LEU A 64 -10.45 12.97 -1.72
CA LEU A 64 -9.82 14.00 -0.88
C LEU A 64 -10.82 15.07 -0.42
N ALA A 65 -11.88 15.32 -1.19
CA ALA A 65 -12.98 16.22 -0.80
C ALA A 65 -13.78 15.75 0.43
N ARG A 66 -13.75 14.45 0.76
CA ARG A 66 -14.60 13.84 1.79
C ARG A 66 -13.79 13.14 2.89
N MET A 67 -12.47 13.07 2.76
CA MET A 67 -11.60 12.35 3.67
C MET A 67 -10.55 13.30 4.24
N SER A 68 -10.23 13.13 5.52
CA SER A 68 -9.03 13.73 6.11
C SER A 68 -7.78 13.08 5.53
N ASP A 69 -6.64 13.76 5.64
CA ASP A 69 -5.36 13.22 5.16
C ASP A 69 -5.01 11.91 5.84
N ALA A 70 -5.22 11.83 7.16
CA ALA A 70 -5.00 10.62 7.94
C ALA A 70 -5.88 9.46 7.46
N ALA A 71 -7.18 9.70 7.22
CA ALA A 71 -8.08 8.66 6.74
C ALA A 71 -7.72 8.17 5.33
N ALA A 72 -7.34 9.09 4.43
CA ALA A 72 -6.87 8.75 3.10
C ALA A 72 -5.57 7.93 3.16
N ALA A 73 -4.61 8.35 3.98
CA ALA A 73 -3.34 7.67 4.16
C ALA A 73 -3.52 6.25 4.72
N HIS A 74 -4.35 6.08 5.75
CA HIS A 74 -4.66 4.75 6.30
C HIS A 74 -5.28 3.81 5.25
N ARG A 75 -6.19 4.32 4.42
CA ARG A 75 -6.85 3.55 3.36
C ARG A 75 -5.84 3.08 2.30
N ILE A 76 -4.95 3.98 1.87
CA ILE A 76 -3.87 3.66 0.92
C ILE A 76 -2.91 2.62 1.51
N ALA A 77 -2.42 2.85 2.73
CA ALA A 77 -1.49 1.94 3.40
C ALA A 77 -2.09 0.53 3.61
N SER A 78 -3.38 0.44 3.95
CA SER A 78 -4.06 -0.86 4.10
C SER A 78 -4.16 -1.62 2.78
N ALA A 79 -4.47 -0.92 1.68
CA ALA A 79 -4.57 -1.55 0.37
C ALA A 79 -3.21 -2.02 -0.16
N TRP A 80 -2.15 -1.24 0.05
CA TRP A 80 -0.79 -1.67 -0.28
C TRP A 80 -0.36 -2.90 0.52
N LEU A 81 -0.64 -2.92 1.82
CA LEU A 81 -0.35 -4.07 2.67
C LEU A 81 -1.12 -5.33 2.24
N ALA A 82 -2.39 -5.17 1.85
CA ALA A 82 -3.19 -6.28 1.32
C ALA A 82 -2.59 -6.84 0.02
N ALA A 83 -2.10 -5.97 -0.87
CA ALA A 83 -1.42 -6.38 -2.10
C ALA A 83 -0.06 -7.06 -1.87
N LEU A 84 0.62 -6.76 -0.75
CA LEU A 84 1.85 -7.46 -0.32
C LEU A 84 1.57 -8.84 0.27
N THR A 85 0.31 -9.14 0.60
CA THR A 85 -0.06 -10.41 1.18
C THR A 85 -0.43 -11.38 0.05
N PRO A 86 0.31 -12.49 -0.15
CA PRO A 86 -0.21 -13.55 -1.00
C PRO A 86 -1.51 -14.03 -0.37
N GLY A 87 -2.64 -13.81 -1.07
CA GLY A 87 -3.89 -14.45 -0.68
C GLY A 87 -3.74 -15.98 -0.75
N PRO A 88 -4.54 -16.75 0.01
CA PRO A 88 -4.54 -18.21 -0.03
C PRO A 88 -5.06 -18.80 -1.37
N GLY A 89 -4.93 -18.09 -2.49
CA GLY A 89 -5.54 -18.42 -3.78
C GLY A 89 -4.62 -18.27 -4.99
N SER A 90 -3.31 -18.16 -4.80
CA SER A 90 -2.34 -18.23 -5.91
C SER A 90 -1.92 -19.67 -6.24
N GLU A 91 -2.79 -20.66 -5.99
CA GLU A 91 -2.78 -21.92 -6.72
C GLU A 91 -3.55 -21.67 -8.03
N ARG A 92 -2.80 -21.44 -9.10
CA ARG A 92 -3.31 -21.49 -10.46
C ARG A 92 -3.28 -22.98 -10.86
N PRO A 93 -4.42 -23.66 -11.11
CA PRO A 93 -4.39 -24.99 -11.70
C PRO A 93 -3.90 -24.90 -13.16
N PRO A 94 -3.39 -26.01 -13.73
CA PRO A 94 -2.72 -26.06 -15.04
C PRO A 94 -3.59 -25.59 -16.20
#